data_AF-A0A956CQI1-F1
#
_entry.id   AF-A0A956CQI1-F1
#
_cell.length_a   1.000
_cell.length_b   1.000
_cell.length_c   1.000
_cell.angle_alpha   90.00
_cell.angle_beta   90.00
_cell.angle_gamma   90.00
#
_symmetry.space_group_name_H-M   'P 1'
#
loop_
_entity.id
_entity.type
_entity.pdbx_description
1 polymer ?
#
loop_
_entity_poly.entity_id
_entity_poly.type
_entity_poly.pdbx_seq_one_letter_code
_entity_poly.pdbx_strand_id
1 'polypeptide(L)' 'MAKGSNPVVPRATSGAGTRRVVRVRPKDTRVAVDGADISLAFELPSGAYATVVLREILKRDGADSEDTQRRDDDVQNAND' A
#
# COMPACT_ATOMS: atom_id res chain seq x y z
N MET A 1 33.03 -18.87 -46.23
CA MET A 1 32.45 -19.62 -45.11
C MET A 1 32.32 -18.66 -43.91
N ALA A 2 31.12 -18.19 -43.59
CA ALA A 2 30.86 -17.47 -42.35
C ALA A 2 29.51 -17.98 -41.82
N LYS A 3 29.55 -18.72 -40.72
CA LYS A 3 28.38 -19.31 -40.07
C LYS A 3 27.69 -18.19 -39.29
N GLY A 4 26.43 -17.89 -39.66
CA GLY A 4 25.62 -16.90 -38.96
C GLY A 4 25.53 -17.22 -37.47
N SER A 5 25.96 -16.28 -36.64
CA SER A 5 25.79 -16.33 -35.19
C SER A 5 24.30 -16.30 -34.86
N ASN A 6 23.81 -17.33 -34.19
CA ASN A 6 22.43 -17.35 -33.70
C ASN A 6 22.34 -16.42 -32.46
N PRO A 7 21.38 -15.48 -32.37
CA PRO A 7 21.24 -14.65 -31.18
C PRO A 7 20.82 -15.49 -29.98
N VAL A 8 21.53 -15.33 -28.86
CA VAL A 8 21.14 -15.89 -27.56
C VAL A 8 20.06 -14.98 -26.98
N VAL A 9 18.79 -15.38 -27.08
CA VAL A 9 17.69 -14.76 -26.36
C VAL A 9 17.77 -15.15 -24.87
N PRO A 10 17.80 -14.19 -23.93
CA PRO A 10 17.81 -14.51 -22.51
C PRO A 10 16.52 -15.23 -22.15
N ARG A 11 16.62 -16.48 -21.69
CA ARG A 11 15.48 -17.25 -21.23
C ARG A 11 14.94 -16.58 -19.97
N ALA A 12 13.77 -15.93 -20.08
CA ALA A 12 13.03 -15.48 -18.91
C ALA A 12 12.93 -16.66 -17.92
N THR A 13 13.37 -16.45 -16.68
CA THR A 13 13.26 -17.46 -15.63
C THR A 13 11.77 -17.64 -15.34
N SER A 14 11.16 -18.71 -15.85
CA SER A 14 9.75 -19.00 -15.61
C SER A 14 9.57 -19.38 -14.14
N GLY A 15 9.05 -18.46 -13.32
CA GLY A 15 8.56 -18.81 -11.99
C GLY A 15 7.37 -19.76 -12.12
N ALA A 16 7.36 -20.85 -11.37
CA ALA A 16 6.19 -21.73 -11.32
C ALA A 16 4.99 -20.95 -10.75
N GLY A 17 3.86 -20.98 -11.45
CA GLY A 17 2.63 -20.35 -10.99
C GLY A 17 2.16 -20.97 -9.67
N THR A 18 1.60 -20.14 -8.78
CA THR A 18 1.06 -20.58 -7.48
C THR A 18 -0.34 -20.02 -7.26
N ARG A 19 -1.05 -20.55 -6.26
CA ARG A 19 -2.35 -20.02 -5.83
C ARG A 19 -2.15 -19.09 -4.63
N ARG A 20 -2.97 -18.04 -4.55
CA ARG A 20 -3.07 -17.15 -3.39
C ARG A 20 -4.53 -16.92 -3.04
N VAL A 21 -4.78 -16.72 -1.75
CA VAL A 21 -6.12 -16.41 -1.24
C VAL A 21 -6.52 -15.02 -1.75
N VAL A 22 -7.75 -14.89 -2.25
CA VAL A 22 -8.26 -13.65 -2.85
C VAL A 22 -8.73 -12.64 -1.80
N ARG A 23 -9.09 -13.11 -0.60
CA ARG A 23 -9.56 -12.25 0.49
C ARG A 23 -8.80 -12.56 1.78
N VAL A 24 -8.21 -11.52 2.36
CA VAL A 24 -7.62 -11.57 3.71
C VAL A 24 -8.71 -11.27 4.73
N ARG A 25 -8.82 -12.09 5.78
CA ARG A 25 -9.70 -11.85 6.92
C ARG A 25 -8.84 -11.71 8.17
N PRO A 26 -8.67 -10.49 8.71
CA PRO A 26 -7.97 -10.29 9.98
C PRO A 26 -8.69 -11.03 11.10
N LYS A 27 -7.92 -11.56 12.05
CA LYS A 27 -8.43 -12.21 13.26
C LYS A 27 -8.11 -11.38 14.49
N ASP A 28 -8.83 -11.67 15.59
CA ASP A 28 -8.60 -11.06 16.91
C ASP A 28 -8.52 -9.52 16.87
N THR A 29 -9.38 -8.94 16.02
CA THR A 29 -9.39 -7.51 15.73
C THR A 29 -9.88 -6.70 16.93
N ARG A 30 -9.09 -5.70 17.32
CA ARG A 30 -9.45 -4.69 18.32
C ARG A 30 -9.23 -3.30 17.74
N VAL A 31 -10.13 -2.39 18.09
CA VAL A 31 -10.07 -0.98 17.70
C VAL A 31 -10.23 -0.15 18.96
N ALA A 32 -9.34 0.81 19.16
CA ALA A 32 -9.43 1.80 20.22
C ALA A 32 -9.25 3.20 19.60
N VAL A 33 -9.97 4.17 20.16
CA VAL A 33 -9.81 5.60 19.81
C VAL A 33 -9.07 6.26 20.97
N ASP A 34 -8.03 7.02 20.64
CA ASP A 34 -7.25 7.80 21.60
C ASP A 34 -7.10 9.23 21.09
N GLY A 35 -7.94 10.13 21.61
CA GLY A 35 -8.03 11.50 21.14
C GLY A 35 -8.37 11.59 19.65
N ALA A 36 -7.42 12.08 18.85
CA ALA A 36 -7.54 12.19 17.39
C ALA A 36 -7.04 10.96 16.63
N ASP A 37 -6.46 9.98 17.34
CA ASP A 37 -5.83 8.80 16.75
C ASP A 37 -6.71 7.54 16.89
N ILE A 38 -6.50 6.58 15.99
CA ILE A 38 -7.12 5.26 16.03
C ILE A 38 -6.02 4.20 16.13
N SER A 39 -6.09 3.39 17.18
CA SER A 39 -5.24 2.22 17.37
C SER A 39 -5.93 0.96 16.87
N LEU A 40 -5.27 0.24 15.96
CA LEU A 40 -5.74 -1.03 15.39
C LEU A 40 -4.81 -2.16 15.78
N ALA A 41 -5.36 -3.23 16.34
CA ALA A 41 -4.65 -4.48 16.58
C ALA A 41 -5.40 -5.63 15.90
N PHE A 42 -4.69 -6.46 15.13
CA PHE A 42 -5.28 -7.61 14.44
C PHE A 42 -4.18 -8.58 14.02
N GLU A 43 -4.54 -9.85 13.85
CA GLU A 43 -3.66 -10.90 13.33
C GLU A 43 -3.88 -11.12 11.83
N LEU A 44 -2.81 -11.40 11.11
CA LEU A 44 -2.84 -11.68 9.67
C LEU A 44 -2.22 -13.04 9.33
N PRO A 45 -2.74 -13.75 8.31
CA PRO A 45 -2.07 -14.90 7.74
C PRO A 45 -0.67 -14.56 7.22
N SER A 46 0.24 -15.52 7.25
CA SER A 46 1.57 -15.37 6.68
C SER A 46 1.50 -14.93 5.21
N GLY A 47 2.24 -13.88 4.86
CA GLY A 47 2.26 -13.34 3.49
C GLY A 47 1.11 -12.39 3.15
N ALA A 48 0.23 -12.07 4.11
CA ALA A 48 -0.66 -10.92 4.02
C ALA A 48 0.02 -9.65 4.58
N TYR A 49 -0.41 -8.48 4.11
CA TYR A 49 0.19 -7.19 4.45
C TYR A 49 -0.79 -6.34 5.26
N ALA A 50 -0.35 -5.71 6.34
CA ALA A 50 -1.19 -4.81 7.14
C ALA A 50 -1.77 -3.63 6.34
N THR A 51 -1.02 -3.17 5.33
CA THR A 51 -1.43 -2.05 4.47
C THR A 51 -2.71 -2.30 3.69
N VAL A 52 -3.06 -3.56 3.38
CA VAL A 52 -4.34 -3.84 2.71
C VAL A 52 -5.53 -3.59 3.64
N VAL A 53 -5.37 -3.80 4.94
CA VAL A 53 -6.40 -3.46 5.95
C VAL A 53 -6.49 -1.95 6.11
N LEU A 54 -5.33 -1.27 6.21
CA LEU A 54 -5.29 0.18 6.34
C LEU A 54 -5.90 0.90 5.13
N ARG A 55 -5.63 0.41 3.91
CA ARG A 55 -6.24 0.92 2.68
C ARG A 55 -7.76 0.84 2.75
N GLU A 56 -8.29 -0.28 3.24
CA GLU A 56 -9.74 -0.46 3.36
C GLU A 56 -10.37 0.45 4.43
N ILE A 57 -9.64 0.84 5.46
CA ILE A 57 -10.16 1.72 6.51
C ILE A 57 -10.05 3.18 6.10
N LEU A 58 -8.88 3.59 5.62
CA LEU A 58 -8.60 4.98 5.25
C LEU A 58 -9.27 5.37 3.93
N LYS A 59 -9.65 4.39 3.10
CA LYS A 59 -10.22 4.60 1.75
C LYS A 59 -9.37 5.52 0.88
N ARG A 60 -8.07 5.63 1.19
CA ARG A 60 -7.08 6.38 0.40
C ARG A 60 -6.45 5.47 -0.62
N ASP A 61 -6.43 5.91 -1.86
CA ASP A 61 -5.48 5.38 -2.82
C ASP A 61 -4.09 5.89 -2.44
N GLY A 62 -3.11 5.01 -2.40
CA GLY A 62 -1.77 5.24 -1.81
C GLY A 62 -0.92 6.36 -2.43
N ALA A 63 -1.51 7.27 -3.20
CA ALA A 63 -0.89 8.44 -3.81
C ALA A 63 -1.54 9.79 -3.39
N ASP A 64 -2.70 9.80 -2.73
CA ASP A 64 -3.42 11.05 -2.46
C ASP A 64 -3.08 11.58 -1.07
N SER A 65 -1.92 12.24 -0.96
CA SER A 65 -1.60 13.12 0.15
C SER A 65 -1.74 14.58 -0.28
N GLU A 66 -2.97 15.07 -0.36
CA GLU A 66 -3.25 16.52 -0.40
C GLU A 66 -3.47 17.05 1.02
N ASP A 67 -2.42 17.09 1.83
CA ASP A 67 -2.44 17.69 3.18
C ASP A 67 -1.50 18.91 3.28
N THR A 68 -1.14 19.52 2.16
CA THR A 68 -0.21 20.67 2.09
C THR A 68 -0.89 22.04 2.25
N GLN A 69 -2.22 22.16 2.18
CA GLN A 69 -2.86 23.47 1.95
C GLN A 69 -3.54 24.18 3.14
N ARG A 70 -3.39 23.70 4.40
CA ARG A 70 -4.07 24.32 5.57
C ARG A 70 -3.23 25.27 6.43
N ARG A 71 -2.07 25.77 5.95
CA ARG A 71 -1.20 26.66 6.77
C ARG A 71 -0.96 28.07 6.24
N ASP A 72 -1.42 28.42 5.03
CA ASP A 72 -1.08 29.72 4.43
C ASP A 72 -2.18 30.79 4.57
N ASP A 73 -3.42 30.41 4.92
CA ASP A 73 -4.56 31.36 4.99
C ASP A 73 -4.60 32.19 6.29
N ASP A 74 -3.97 31.73 7.38
CA ASP A 74 -3.98 32.45 8.67
C ASP A 74 -3.04 33.66 8.70
N VAL A 75 -2.13 33.80 7.73
CA VAL A 75 -1.15 34.90 7.70
C VAL A 75 -1.73 36.17 7.05
N GLN A 76 -2.78 36.06 6.22
CA GLN A 76 -3.30 37.19 5.44
C GLN A 76 -4.35 38.05 6.16
N ASN A 77 -4.95 37.57 7.26
CA ASN A 77 -6.02 38.30 7.97
C ASN A 77 -5.52 39.19 9.12
N ALA A 78 -4.21 39.42 9.22
CA ALA A 78 -3.59 40.26 10.25
C ALA A 78 -3.24 41.69 9.77
N ASN A 79 -3.62 42.06 8.54
CA ASN A 79 -3.32 43.36 7.94
C ASN A 79 -4.56 44.10 7.40
N ASP A 80 -5.68 44.08 8.13
CA ASP A 80 -6.78 45.05 7.94
C ASP A 80 -7.10 45.74 9.28
#